data_AF-A0A0Q8CPU6-F1
#
_entry.id   AF-A0A0Q8CPU6-F1
#
_cell.length_a   1.000
_cell.length_b   1.000
_cell.length_c   1.000
_cell.angle_alpha   90.00
_cell.angle_beta   90.00
_cell.angle_gamma   90.00
#
_symmetry.space_group_name_H-M   'P 1'
#
loop_
_entity.id
_entity.type
_entity.pdbx_description
1 polymer ?
#
loop_
_entity_poly.entity_id
_entity_poly.type
_entity_poly.pdbx_seq_one_letter_code
_entity_poly.pdbx_strand_id
1 'polypeptide(L)'
;MSSQFDFLDKHYCATESVQVAAQAVFERYGPYPRARTAVAVYAIDWQAWTDTIADVVRAYAQRGAASRAGTATLDASGKEWRIVLTGMRYVSAGRYSQGGGATYRVNEYRDGTVQLKASAVGNPPQLGEVTHFEHLSGTLVGPVELSQQ
;
A
#
# COMPACT_ATOMS: atom_id res chain seq x y z
N MET A 1 2.68 -5.03 -22.37
CA MET A 1 2.41 -3.62 -21.99
C MET A 1 2.66 -3.53 -20.51
N SER A 2 3.63 -2.73 -20.08
CA SER A 2 3.79 -2.43 -18.66
C SER A 2 2.60 -1.59 -18.20
N SER A 3 1.89 -2.07 -17.19
CA SER A 3 0.83 -1.29 -16.56
C SER A 3 1.47 -0.20 -15.73
N GLN A 4 0.83 0.97 -15.63
CA GLN A 4 1.24 2.01 -14.69
C GLN A 4 1.23 1.56 -13.22
N PHE A 5 0.69 0.37 -12.94
CA PHE A 5 0.63 -0.26 -11.62
C PHE A 5 1.63 -1.42 -11.44
N ASP A 6 2.54 -1.69 -12.37
CA ASP A 6 3.50 -2.81 -12.26
C ASP A 6 4.30 -2.78 -10.95
N PHE A 7 4.66 -1.58 -10.47
CA PHE A 7 5.32 -1.42 -9.17
C PHE A 7 4.44 -1.87 -8.00
N LEU A 8 3.13 -1.63 -8.09
CA LEU A 8 2.16 -1.85 -7.01
C LEU A 8 1.93 -3.35 -6.72
N ASP A 9 2.14 -4.21 -7.71
CA ASP A 9 2.02 -5.68 -7.57
C ASP A 9 2.94 -6.22 -6.44
N LYS A 10 4.10 -5.58 -6.24
CA LYS A 10 5.03 -5.89 -5.13
C LYS A 10 4.49 -5.57 -3.75
N HIS A 11 3.34 -4.92 -3.67
CA HIS A 11 2.61 -4.57 -2.44
C HIS A 11 1.20 -5.16 -2.43
N TYR A 12 0.91 -6.09 -3.34
CA TYR A 12 -0.36 -6.78 -3.45
C TYR A 12 -0.29 -8.21 -2.92
N CYS A 13 -1.41 -8.71 -2.38
CA CYS A 13 -1.67 -10.12 -2.20
C CYS A 13 -3.16 -10.42 -2.45
N ALA A 14 -3.46 -11.18 -3.50
CA ALA A 14 -4.81 -11.59 -3.89
C ALA A 14 -5.40 -12.65 -2.95
N THR A 15 -5.74 -12.26 -1.73
CA THR A 15 -6.28 -13.17 -0.70
C THR A 15 -7.12 -12.43 0.33
N GLU A 16 -8.07 -13.14 0.92
CA GLU A 16 -8.80 -12.71 2.12
C GLU A 16 -8.13 -13.19 3.42
N SER A 17 -7.19 -14.14 3.32
CA SER A 17 -6.51 -14.73 4.47
C SER A 17 -5.30 -13.89 4.89
N VAL A 18 -5.32 -13.41 6.14
CA VAL A 18 -4.20 -12.69 6.73
C VAL A 18 -2.95 -13.58 6.85
N GLN A 19 -3.11 -14.88 7.08
CA GLN A 19 -2.00 -15.84 7.16
C GLN A 19 -1.28 -15.96 5.82
N VAL A 20 -2.04 -16.10 4.72
CA VAL A 20 -1.47 -16.15 3.36
C VAL A 20 -0.76 -14.84 3.02
N ALA A 21 -1.37 -13.69 3.34
CA ALA A 21 -0.75 -12.39 3.11
C ALA A 21 0.55 -12.22 3.91
N ALA A 22 0.55 -12.62 5.19
CA ALA A 22 1.72 -12.55 6.05
C ALA A 22 2.86 -13.46 5.57
N GLN A 23 2.53 -14.68 5.13
CA GLN A 23 3.49 -15.61 4.54
C GLN A 23 4.11 -15.03 3.26
N ALA A 24 3.30 -14.46 2.37
CA ALA A 24 3.80 -13.83 1.14
C ALA A 24 4.75 -12.65 1.43
N VAL A 25 4.43 -11.82 2.43
CA VAL A 25 5.32 -10.74 2.88
C VAL A 25 6.62 -11.29 3.47
N PHE A 26 6.55 -12.35 4.25
CA PHE A 26 7.73 -13.01 4.82
C PHE A 26 8.66 -13.55 3.72
N GLU A 27 8.12 -14.29 2.76
CA GLU A 27 8.88 -14.84 1.63
C GLU A 27 9.52 -13.74 0.78
N ARG A 28 8.82 -12.62 0.59
CA ARG A 28 9.27 -11.50 -0.23
C ARG A 28 10.39 -10.68 0.42
N TYR A 29 10.32 -10.42 1.72
CA TYR A 29 11.23 -9.48 2.41
C TYR A 29 12.18 -10.14 3.41
N GLY A 30 11.96 -11.41 3.73
CA GLY A 30 12.73 -12.15 4.71
C GLY A 30 12.74 -11.51 6.11
N PRO A 31 13.67 -11.91 6.98
CA PRO A 31 13.71 -11.49 8.39
C PRO A 31 14.26 -10.07 8.63
N TYR A 32 14.74 -9.38 7.59
CA TYR A 32 15.36 -8.04 7.71
C TYR A 32 14.66 -6.98 6.83
N PRO A 33 13.35 -6.75 7.03
CA PRO A 33 12.56 -5.87 6.19
C PRO A 33 12.87 -4.39 6.47
N ARG A 34 12.70 -3.55 5.43
CA ARG A 34 12.46 -2.12 5.65
C ARG A 34 11.01 -1.94 6.07
N ALA A 35 10.77 -1.73 7.37
CA ALA A 35 9.44 -1.86 7.98
C ALA A 35 8.32 -1.10 7.25
N ARG A 36 8.59 0.13 6.77
CA ARG A 36 7.58 0.97 6.10
C ARG A 36 7.18 0.50 4.71
N THR A 37 8.07 -0.18 4.00
CA THR A 37 7.86 -0.62 2.61
C THR A 37 7.65 -2.13 2.50
N ALA A 38 7.95 -2.91 3.55
CA ALA A 38 7.74 -4.36 3.58
C ALA A 38 6.29 -4.68 3.93
N VAL A 39 5.39 -4.36 3.00
CA VAL A 39 3.94 -4.36 3.19
C VAL A 39 3.27 -5.09 2.03
N ALA A 40 2.21 -5.81 2.34
CA ALA A 40 1.21 -6.22 1.35
C ALA A 40 -0.18 -5.80 1.78
N VAL A 41 -0.91 -5.15 0.87
CA VAL A 41 -2.35 -4.91 0.94
C VAL A 41 -3.05 -6.20 0.50
N TYR A 42 -4.09 -6.57 1.24
CA TYR A 42 -4.89 -7.79 1.00
C TYR A 42 -6.37 -7.50 1.28
N ALA A 43 -7.23 -8.49 1.05
CA ALA A 43 -8.68 -8.37 1.19
C ALA A 43 -9.29 -7.26 0.30
N ILE A 44 -8.70 -7.07 -0.88
CA ILE A 44 -9.16 -6.22 -1.96
C ILE A 44 -8.71 -6.89 -3.26
N ASP A 45 -9.55 -6.94 -4.28
CA ASP A 45 -9.14 -7.43 -5.59
C ASP A 45 -8.32 -6.38 -6.34
N TRP A 46 -7.48 -6.83 -7.27
CA TRP A 46 -6.57 -5.97 -8.03
C TRP A 46 -7.31 -4.87 -8.79
N GLN A 47 -8.45 -5.23 -9.42
CA GLN A 47 -9.23 -4.28 -10.21
C GLN A 47 -9.78 -3.18 -9.30
N ALA A 48 -10.46 -3.53 -8.21
CA ALA A 48 -10.97 -2.58 -7.23
C ALA A 48 -9.86 -1.70 -6.63
N TRP A 49 -8.67 -2.26 -6.41
CA TRP A 49 -7.55 -1.48 -5.89
C TRP A 49 -7.06 -0.43 -6.90
N THR A 50 -6.83 -0.84 -8.15
CA THR A 50 -6.38 0.08 -9.20
C THR A 50 -7.45 1.13 -9.56
N ASP A 51 -8.72 0.75 -9.58
CA ASP A 51 -9.85 1.66 -9.79
C ASP A 51 -9.95 2.69 -8.67
N THR A 52 -9.77 2.26 -7.41
CA THR A 52 -9.72 3.17 -6.26
C THR A 52 -8.64 4.24 -6.42
N ILE A 53 -7.45 3.87 -6.88
CA ILE A 53 -6.36 4.82 -7.12
C ILE A 53 -6.73 5.80 -8.24
N ALA A 54 -7.25 5.29 -9.35
CA ALA A 54 -7.65 6.11 -10.49
C ALA A 54 -8.79 7.08 -10.13
N ASP A 55 -9.76 6.63 -9.35
CA ASP A 55 -10.90 7.43 -8.90
C ASP A 55 -10.48 8.56 -7.95
N VAL A 56 -9.55 8.29 -7.03
CA VAL A 56 -9.01 9.34 -6.14
C VAL A 56 -8.29 10.44 -6.94
N VAL A 57 -7.55 10.08 -7.99
CA VAL A 57 -6.91 11.06 -8.89
C VAL A 57 -7.96 11.81 -9.74
N ARG A 58 -8.96 11.11 -10.27
CA ARG A 58 -10.05 11.72 -11.05
C ARG A 58 -10.84 12.73 -10.20
N ALA A 59 -11.10 12.38 -8.94
CA ALA A 59 -11.82 13.23 -8.00
C ALA A 59 -11.09 14.55 -7.72
N TYR A 60 -9.74 14.52 -7.63
CA TYR A 60 -8.93 15.73 -7.58
C TYR A 60 -9.08 16.59 -8.85
N ALA A 61 -8.98 15.98 -10.03
CA ALA A 61 -9.09 16.69 -11.30
C ALA A 61 -10.46 17.40 -11.48
N GLN A 62 -11.51 16.86 -10.85
CA GLN A 62 -12.86 17.42 -10.84
C GLN A 62 -13.06 18.55 -9.80
N ARG A 63 -12.00 19.01 -9.12
CA ARG A 63 -11.97 20.19 -8.21
C ARG A 63 -13.06 20.19 -7.12
N GLY A 64 -13.32 19.05 -6.48
CA GLY A 64 -14.21 19.03 -5.30
C GLY A 64 -15.05 17.79 -5.10
N ALA A 65 -14.94 16.78 -5.97
CA ALA A 65 -15.49 15.46 -5.64
C ALA A 65 -14.66 14.88 -4.47
N ALA A 66 -15.27 14.71 -3.30
CA ALA A 66 -14.63 13.98 -2.22
C ALA A 66 -14.64 12.48 -2.58
N SER A 67 -13.46 11.88 -2.71
CA SER A 67 -13.39 10.42 -2.71
C SER A 67 -13.45 9.93 -1.27
N ARG A 68 -14.39 9.03 -0.97
CA ARG A 68 -14.45 8.36 0.33
C ARG A 68 -13.25 7.44 0.57
N ALA A 69 -12.57 7.03 -0.50
CA ALA A 69 -11.47 6.08 -0.43
C ALA A 69 -10.11 6.75 -0.19
N GLY A 70 -10.02 8.09 -0.25
CA GLY A 70 -8.76 8.79 -0.06
C GLY A 70 -8.66 10.16 -0.71
N THR A 71 -7.44 10.66 -0.81
CA THR A 71 -7.13 11.98 -1.39
C THR A 71 -5.94 11.90 -2.34
N ALA A 72 -6.00 12.62 -3.45
CA ALA A 72 -4.84 12.89 -4.29
C ALA A 72 -4.49 14.39 -4.22
N THR A 73 -3.21 14.69 -4.30
CA THR A 73 -2.69 16.04 -4.49
C THR A 73 -1.59 16.00 -5.52
N LEU A 74 -1.54 17.02 -6.37
CA LEU A 74 -0.45 17.20 -7.31
C LEU A 74 0.65 18.05 -6.65
N ASP A 75 1.91 17.70 -6.88
CA ASP A 75 3.02 18.52 -6.42
C ASP A 75 3.04 19.89 -7.12
N ALA A 76 3.85 20.83 -6.60
CA ALA A 76 3.92 22.19 -7.14
C ALA A 76 4.43 22.23 -8.59
N SER A 77 5.19 21.22 -9.04
CA SER A 77 5.69 21.12 -10.40
C SER A 77 4.65 20.59 -11.40
N GLY A 78 3.55 20.00 -10.91
CA GLY A 78 2.52 19.41 -11.74
C GLY A 78 2.89 18.02 -12.29
N LYS A 79 3.94 17.38 -11.77
CA LYS A 79 4.56 16.17 -12.35
C LYS A 79 4.43 14.93 -11.48
N GLU A 80 4.14 15.08 -10.19
CA GLU A 80 4.02 13.95 -9.27
C GLU A 80 2.70 14.03 -8.50
N TRP A 81 1.97 12.92 -8.51
CA TRP A 81 0.85 12.66 -7.63
C TRP A 81 1.36 12.15 -6.29
N ARG A 82 0.85 12.74 -5.20
CA ARG A 82 0.78 12.10 -3.90
C ARG A 82 -0.65 11.61 -3.70
N ILE A 83 -0.81 10.30 -3.52
CA ILE A 83 -2.11 9.66 -3.36
C ILE A 83 -2.12 8.98 -2.00
N VAL A 84 -3.13 9.27 -1.21
CA VAL A 84 -3.36 8.66 0.10
C VAL A 84 -4.66 7.89 0.02
N LEU A 85 -4.62 6.60 0.32
CA LEU A 85 -5.80 5.74 0.40
C LEU A 85 -6.06 5.36 1.86
N THR A 86 -7.34 5.25 2.22
CA THR A 86 -7.78 4.94 3.60
C THR A 86 -8.69 3.73 3.63
N GLY A 87 -8.86 3.11 4.82
CA GLY A 87 -9.71 1.94 4.99
C GLY A 87 -9.08 0.64 4.49
N MET A 88 -7.76 0.62 4.30
CA MET A 88 -7.04 -0.52 3.75
C MET A 88 -6.77 -1.59 4.82
N ARG A 89 -6.75 -2.85 4.40
CA ARG A 89 -6.20 -3.94 5.21
C ARG A 89 -4.81 -4.28 4.69
N TYR A 90 -3.84 -4.30 5.58
CA TYR A 90 -2.47 -4.61 5.18
C TYR A 90 -1.73 -5.37 6.27
N VAL A 91 -0.75 -6.16 5.85
CA VAL A 91 0.25 -6.74 6.73
C VAL A 91 1.57 -6.01 6.54
N SER A 92 2.31 -5.78 7.62
CA SER A 92 3.63 -5.16 7.56
C SER A 92 4.64 -5.97 8.33
N ALA A 93 5.74 -6.30 7.66
CA ALA A 93 6.88 -6.97 8.23
C ALA A 93 7.85 -5.96 8.85
N GLY A 94 8.23 -6.20 10.10
CA GLY A 94 9.13 -5.33 10.84
C GLY A 94 10.12 -6.12 11.70
N ARG A 95 11.25 -5.49 11.97
CA ARG A 95 12.20 -5.94 12.99
C ARG A 95 11.95 -5.16 14.27
N TYR A 96 11.63 -5.87 15.35
CA TYR A 96 11.29 -5.29 16.65
C TYR A 96 12.35 -5.66 17.69
N SER A 97 12.73 -4.72 18.55
CA SER A 97 13.61 -5.01 19.69
C SER A 97 12.85 -5.78 20.76
N GLN A 98 13.43 -6.89 21.24
CA GLN A 98 12.88 -7.68 22.33
C GLN A 98 14.04 -8.23 23.18
N GLY A 99 14.16 -7.75 24.42
CA GLY A 99 15.05 -8.31 25.47
C GLY A 99 16.46 -8.66 25.01
N GLY A 100 17.30 -7.66 24.69
CA GLY A 100 18.70 -7.87 24.26
C GLY A 100 18.87 -8.37 22.82
N GLY A 101 17.80 -8.74 22.13
CA GLY A 101 17.80 -9.19 20.73
C GLY A 101 16.79 -8.45 19.86
N ALA A 102 16.68 -8.89 18.60
CA ALA A 102 15.67 -8.41 17.68
C ALA A 102 14.86 -9.59 17.13
N THR A 103 13.55 -9.44 17.12
CA THR A 103 12.61 -10.42 16.60
C THR A 103 11.95 -9.85 15.36
N TYR A 104 11.95 -10.64 14.30
CA TYR A 104 11.15 -10.35 13.13
C TYR A 104 9.69 -10.70 13.40
N ARG A 105 8.76 -9.84 13.00
CA ARG A 105 7.32 -10.10 13.09
C ARG A 105 6.60 -9.51 11.88
N VAL A 106 5.54 -10.18 11.46
CA VAL A 106 4.53 -9.60 10.57
C VAL A 106 3.31 -9.25 11.40
N ASN A 107 2.86 -8.00 11.29
CA ASN A 107 1.68 -7.52 12.00
C ASN A 107 0.54 -7.25 11.02
N GLU A 108 -0.70 -7.59 11.42
CA GLU A 108 -1.93 -7.18 10.72
C GLU A 108 -2.34 -5.78 11.18
N TYR A 109 -2.76 -4.97 10.21
CA TYR A 109 -3.37 -3.67 10.43
C TYR A 109 -4.71 -3.56 9.70
N ARG A 110 -5.66 -2.88 10.33
CA ARG A 110 -6.98 -2.53 9.78
C ARG A 110 -7.20 -1.03 9.77
N ASP A 111 -8.20 -0.60 9.01
CA ASP A 111 -8.53 0.82 8.81
C ASP A 111 -7.28 1.63 8.41
N GLY A 112 -6.46 0.97 7.61
CA GLY A 112 -5.12 1.39 7.26
C GLY A 112 -5.11 2.54 6.29
N THR A 113 -4.07 3.35 6.39
CA THR A 113 -3.75 4.42 5.46
C THR A 113 -2.44 4.08 4.76
N VAL A 114 -2.47 4.07 3.43
CA VAL A 114 -1.29 3.87 2.58
C VAL A 114 -1.07 5.08 1.70
N GLN A 115 0.19 5.34 1.36
CA GLN A 115 0.59 6.42 0.47
C GLN A 115 1.26 5.84 -0.76
N LEU A 116 0.88 6.40 -1.91
CA LEU A 116 1.49 6.14 -3.20
C LEU A 116 2.10 7.43 -3.74
N LYS A 117 3.17 7.27 -4.51
CA LYS A 117 3.60 8.30 -5.45
C LYS A 117 3.49 7.78 -6.86
N ALA A 118 3.01 8.62 -7.75
CA ALA A 118 2.93 8.31 -9.16
C ALA A 118 3.30 9.51 -10.01
N SER A 119 3.83 9.28 -11.20
CA SER A 119 4.01 10.33 -12.20
C SER A 119 2.65 10.88 -12.64
N ALA A 120 2.61 12.16 -13.00
CA ALA A 120 1.46 12.79 -13.63
C ALA A 120 1.73 12.99 -15.13
N VAL A 121 0.76 12.62 -15.96
CA VAL A 121 0.89 12.66 -17.42
C VAL A 121 -0.25 13.45 -18.06
N GLY A 122 0.02 14.09 -19.20
CA GLY A 122 -0.98 14.84 -19.95
C GLY A 122 -1.38 16.21 -19.37
N ASN A 123 -2.33 16.86 -20.03
CA ASN A 123 -2.92 18.13 -19.63
C ASN A 123 -4.42 18.15 -20.00
N PRO A 124 -5.37 18.04 -19.04
CA PRO A 124 -5.17 18.07 -17.58
C PRO A 124 -4.39 16.85 -17.05
N PRO A 125 -3.68 16.97 -15.90
CA PRO A 125 -2.90 15.88 -15.33
C PRO A 125 -3.72 14.62 -15.07
N GLN A 126 -3.20 13.47 -15.49
CA GLN A 126 -3.75 12.14 -15.31
C GLN A 126 -2.78 11.25 -14.53
N LEU A 127 -3.26 10.12 -14.03
CA LEU A 127 -2.44 9.13 -13.34
C LEU A 127 -1.46 8.47 -14.33
N GLY A 128 -0.17 8.59 -14.05
CA GLY A 128 0.90 7.83 -14.71
C GLY A 128 1.42 6.70 -13.82
N GLU A 129 2.67 6.29 -14.07
CA GLU A 129 3.34 5.19 -13.37
C GLU A 129 3.47 5.42 -11.87
N VAL A 130 3.04 4.44 -11.07
CA VAL A 130 3.28 4.37 -9.62
C VAL A 130 4.74 3.98 -9.38
N THR A 131 5.45 4.77 -8.60
CA THR A 131 6.90 4.60 -8.36
C THR A 131 7.25 4.39 -6.89
N HIS A 132 6.29 4.61 -5.99
CA HIS A 132 6.50 4.48 -4.56
C HIS A 132 5.25 4.03 -3.84
N PHE A 133 5.45 3.24 -2.78
CA PHE A 133 4.44 2.75 -1.87
C PHE A 133 5.01 2.75 -0.44
N GLU A 134 4.25 3.26 0.51
CA GLU A 134 4.49 3.05 1.94
C GLU A 134 3.16 3.01 2.70
N HIS A 135 3.15 2.32 3.86
CA HIS A 135 2.07 2.49 4.82
C HIS A 135 2.36 3.70 5.73
N LEU A 136 1.30 4.42 6.12
CA LEU A 136 1.41 5.58 7.02
C LEU A 136 0.95 5.23 8.44
N SER A 137 -0.24 4.65 8.55
CA SER A 137 -0.87 4.33 9.83
C SER A 137 -1.92 3.25 9.67
N GLY A 138 -2.33 2.65 10.79
CA GLY A 138 -3.43 1.71 10.84
C GLY A 138 -3.66 1.25 12.28
N THR A 139 -4.83 0.68 12.53
CA THR A 139 -5.14 0.04 13.81
C THR A 139 -4.41 -1.29 13.85
N LEU A 140 -3.41 -1.41 14.74
CA LEU A 140 -2.70 -2.67 14.97
C LEU A 140 -3.69 -3.71 15.51
N VAL A 141 -3.87 -4.80 14.76
CA VAL A 141 -4.64 -5.97 15.23
C VAL A 141 -3.73 -6.86 16.09
N GLY A 142 -2.51 -7.09 15.62
CA GLY A 142 -1.51 -7.87 16.34
C GLY A 142 -0.55 -8.62 15.42
N PRO A 143 0.38 -9.40 16.00
CA PRO A 143 1.26 -10.28 15.24
C PRO A 143 0.47 -11.41 14.58
N VAL A 144 0.86 -11.75 13.36
CA VAL A 144 0.32 -12.89 12.61
C VAL A 144 1.29 -14.05 12.76
N GLU A 145 0.79 -15.20 13.19
CA GLU A 145 1.58 -16.43 13.21
C GLU A 145 1.88 -16.85 11.77
N LEU A 146 3.16 -16.96 11.45
CA LEU A 146 3.61 -17.52 10.17
C LEU A 146 3.49 -19.04 10.27
N SER A 147 2.93 -19.66 9.23
CA SER A 147 2.93 -21.11 9.08
C SER A 147 4.38 -21.61 9.14
N GLN A 148 4.70 -22.41 10.14
CA GLN A 148 5.97 -23.15 10.18
C GLN A 148 5.90 -24.17 9.05
N GLN A 149 6.77 -24.03 8.04
CA GLN A 149 7.03 -25.11 7.09
C GLN A 149 7.82 -26.22 7.76
#